data_AF-A0AA41U625-F1
#
_entry.id   AF-A0AA41U625-F1
#
_cell.length_a   1.000
_cell.length_b   1.000
_cell.length_c   1.000
_cell.angle_alpha   90.00
_cell.angle_beta   90.00
_cell.angle_gamma   90.00
#
_symmetry.space_group_name_H-M   'P 1'
#
loop_
_entity.id
_entity.type
_entity.pdbx_description
1 polymer ?
#
loop_
_entity_poly.entity_id
_entity_poly.type
_entity_poly.pdbx_seq_one_letter_code
_entity_poly.pdbx_strand_id
1 'polypeptide(L)'
;MRKYLAATAVLSSALILAACSDGSGTSDETATPSATATATATETSSAVYDTVGACRAYFYGEGSLDSYVQAAAPSIANPLDDTTTGTVTSASQRLGAILPLVDDESAVYLEAIKAPFDQALEGTTGDPAAVTAAVDEYSDACETAGYAG
;
A
#
# COMPACT_ATOMS: atom_id res chain seq x y z
N MET A 1 -23.82 -6.91 -34.30
CA MET A 1 -23.73 -5.44 -34.22
C MET A 1 -22.26 -5.04 -34.07
N ARG A 2 -21.93 -3.81 -34.45
CA ARG A 2 -20.61 -3.35 -34.91
C ARG A 2 -19.51 -3.36 -33.82
N LYS A 3 -18.30 -3.69 -34.27
CA LYS A 3 -17.01 -3.53 -33.59
C LYS A 3 -16.69 -2.05 -33.41
N TYR A 4 -16.17 -1.67 -32.23
CA TYR A 4 -15.37 -0.46 -32.06
C TYR A 4 -14.15 -0.78 -31.19
N LEU A 5 -13.02 -1.00 -31.85
CA LEU A 5 -11.69 -0.78 -31.30
C LEU A 5 -11.41 0.73 -31.40
N ALA A 6 -10.91 1.34 -30.34
CA ALA A 6 -10.17 2.59 -30.44
C ALA A 6 -9.20 2.72 -29.26
N ALA A 7 -7.94 2.43 -29.55
CA ALA A 7 -6.80 2.86 -28.76
C ALA A 7 -6.57 4.36 -29.01
N THR A 8 -6.33 5.12 -27.96
CA THR A 8 -5.70 6.45 -28.05
C THR A 8 -4.78 6.66 -26.86
N ALA A 9 -3.49 6.38 -27.09
CA ALA A 9 -2.40 6.96 -26.32
C ALA A 9 -2.34 8.45 -26.65
N VAL A 10 -2.33 9.32 -25.64
CA VAL A 10 -1.93 10.71 -25.78
C VAL A 10 -1.07 11.07 -24.57
N LEU A 11 0.25 10.91 -24.73
CA LEU A 11 1.24 11.64 -23.96
C LEU A 11 1.11 13.12 -24.34
N SER A 12 0.65 13.95 -23.41
CA SER A 12 0.67 15.41 -23.56
C SER A 12 1.67 16.02 -22.59
N SER A 13 2.90 16.17 -23.09
CA SER A 13 3.89 17.09 -22.56
C SER A 13 3.43 18.53 -22.80
N ALA A 14 3.25 19.33 -21.75
CA ALA A 14 3.09 20.77 -21.84
C ALA A 14 3.68 21.47 -20.61
N LEU A 15 5.01 21.45 -20.50
CA LEU A 15 5.79 22.37 -19.68
C LEU A 15 6.04 23.65 -20.48
N ILE A 16 5.12 24.62 -20.41
CA ILE A 16 5.42 26.02 -20.75
C ILE A 16 4.63 26.93 -19.81
N LEU A 17 5.29 27.45 -18.78
CA LEU A 17 5.05 28.82 -18.32
C LEU A 17 6.38 29.55 -18.39
N ALA A 18 6.68 30.01 -19.60
CA ALA A 18 7.68 31.03 -19.85
C ALA A 18 7.26 32.33 -19.16
N ALA A 19 8.28 33.01 -18.64
CA ALA A 19 8.22 34.29 -17.98
C ALA A 19 7.54 35.38 -18.83
N CYS A 20 6.74 36.24 -18.17
CA CYS A 20 6.52 37.61 -18.60
C CYS A 20 6.98 38.55 -17.49
N SER A 21 8.04 39.27 -17.85
CA SER A 21 8.73 40.34 -17.15
C SER A 21 7.93 41.64 -17.17
N ASP A 22 7.94 42.39 -16.07
CA ASP A 22 7.87 43.86 -15.98
C ASP A 22 8.07 44.25 -14.49
N GLY A 23 9.00 45.06 -14.01
CA GLY A 23 10.12 45.84 -14.54
C GLY A 23 10.72 46.64 -13.36
N SER A 24 12.00 47.03 -13.47
CA SER A 24 12.76 48.04 -12.68
C SER A 24 13.80 47.52 -11.67
N GLY A 25 15.09 47.68 -12.00
CA GLY A 25 16.11 48.03 -10.99
C GLY A 25 17.45 47.28 -11.05
N THR A 26 18.39 47.84 -11.82
CA THR A 26 19.87 47.86 -11.64
C THR A 26 20.67 46.55 -11.51
N SER A 27 21.68 46.45 -12.37
CA SER A 27 22.72 45.42 -12.37
C SER A 27 23.64 45.52 -11.14
N ASP A 28 23.98 44.38 -10.55
CA ASP A 28 25.33 44.12 -10.04
C ASP A 28 25.66 42.64 -10.26
N GLU A 29 26.74 42.42 -11.00
CA GLU A 29 27.29 41.12 -11.35
C GLU A 29 28.27 40.72 -10.24
N THR A 30 27.89 39.75 -9.40
CA THR A 30 28.87 39.02 -8.58
C THR A 30 28.50 37.53 -8.50
N ALA A 31 29.30 36.73 -9.20
CA ALA A 31 29.71 35.35 -8.92
C ALA A 31 28.68 34.30 -8.44
N THR A 32 28.46 33.32 -9.34
CA THR A 32 28.36 31.87 -9.08
C THR A 32 27.41 31.36 -7.98
N PRO A 33 26.23 30.83 -8.34
CA PRO A 33 25.58 29.80 -7.55
C PRO A 33 26.05 28.41 -8.04
N SER A 34 27.19 27.95 -7.53
CA SER A 34 27.54 26.53 -7.59
C SER A 34 27.13 25.90 -6.28
N ALA A 35 25.84 25.62 -6.16
CA ALA A 35 25.29 24.61 -5.27
C ALA A 35 23.87 24.34 -5.73
N THR A 36 23.72 23.52 -6.76
CA THR A 36 22.52 22.69 -6.89
C THR A 36 22.50 21.81 -5.64
N ALA A 37 21.90 22.32 -4.56
CA ALA A 37 21.41 21.47 -3.50
C ALA A 37 20.22 20.72 -4.10
N THR A 38 20.51 19.64 -4.82
CA THR A 38 19.61 18.50 -4.86
C THR A 38 19.54 18.01 -3.43
N ALA A 39 18.70 18.66 -2.62
CA ALA A 39 18.09 17.98 -1.51
C ALA A 39 17.23 16.91 -2.17
N THR A 40 17.83 15.74 -2.38
CA THR A 40 17.09 14.49 -2.41
C THR A 40 16.18 14.60 -1.21
N ALA A 41 14.89 14.82 -1.43
CA ALA A 41 13.90 14.51 -0.44
C ALA A 41 14.06 13.00 -0.26
N THR A 42 14.94 12.61 0.65
CA THR A 42 14.81 11.35 1.33
C THR A 42 13.44 11.48 1.95
N GLU A 43 12.42 10.92 1.28
CA GLU A 43 11.22 10.51 1.97
C GLU A 43 11.74 9.61 3.07
N THR A 44 11.95 10.19 4.25
CA THR A 44 12.20 9.44 5.47
C THR A 44 10.90 8.71 5.68
N SER A 45 10.81 7.51 5.10
CA SER A 45 9.70 6.62 5.34
C SER A 45 9.48 6.61 6.85
N SER A 46 8.30 7.03 7.27
CA SER A 46 7.94 7.06 8.69
C SER A 46 7.62 5.66 9.22
N ALA A 47 7.87 4.63 8.40
CA ALA A 47 7.77 3.23 8.76
C ALA A 47 8.55 2.95 10.05
N VAL A 48 7.84 2.37 11.01
CA VAL A 48 8.40 1.90 12.28
C VAL A 48 9.05 0.52 12.09
N TYR A 49 8.58 -0.25 11.11
CA TYR A 49 9.06 -1.57 10.77
C TYR A 49 9.68 -1.57 9.37
N ASP A 50 10.87 -2.15 9.25
CA ASP A 50 11.37 -2.63 7.97
C ASP A 50 10.61 -3.89 7.54
N THR A 51 10.86 -4.38 6.33
CA THR A 51 10.15 -5.53 5.76
C THR A 51 10.22 -6.76 6.69
N VAL A 52 11.38 -7.08 7.27
CA VAL A 52 11.54 -8.22 8.19
C VAL A 52 10.78 -7.98 9.51
N GLY A 53 10.76 -6.75 10.02
CA GLY A 53 9.96 -6.34 11.17
C GLY A 53 8.46 -6.46 10.91
N ALA A 54 8.00 -6.08 9.73
CA ALA A 54 6.61 -6.22 9.29
C ALA A 54 6.20 -7.69 9.19
N CYS A 55 7.03 -8.52 8.53
CA CYS A 55 6.85 -9.97 8.46
C CYS A 55 6.75 -10.60 9.85
N ARG A 56 7.63 -10.21 10.78
CA ARG A 56 7.57 -10.67 12.17
C ARG A 56 6.27 -10.24 12.84
N ALA A 57 5.85 -8.99 12.70
CA ALA A 57 4.62 -8.50 13.30
C ALA A 57 3.36 -9.21 12.74
N TYR A 58 3.42 -9.67 11.48
CA TYR A 58 2.35 -10.41 10.84
C TYR A 58 2.32 -11.90 11.23
N PHE A 59 3.45 -12.62 11.06
CA PHE A 59 3.51 -14.08 11.14
C PHE A 59 3.89 -14.64 12.51
N TYR A 60 4.61 -13.89 13.37
CA TYR A 60 5.25 -14.48 14.55
C TYR A 60 4.33 -14.62 15.77
N GLY A 61 4.37 -15.80 16.39
CA GLY A 61 3.84 -16.06 17.74
C GLY A 61 2.41 -16.61 17.80
N GLU A 62 2.00 -17.05 18.99
CA GLU A 62 0.64 -17.48 19.24
C GLU A 62 -0.31 -16.27 19.24
N GLY A 63 -1.38 -16.32 18.45
CA GLY A 63 -2.22 -15.15 18.20
C GLY A 63 -1.58 -14.13 17.25
N SER A 64 -0.72 -14.58 16.32
CA SER A 64 -0.20 -13.76 15.24
C SER A 64 -1.32 -13.13 14.39
N LEU A 65 -1.00 -12.08 13.64
CA LEU A 65 -1.97 -11.46 12.75
C LEU A 65 -2.48 -12.44 11.69
N ASP A 66 -1.58 -13.29 11.17
CA ASP A 66 -1.92 -14.40 10.29
C ASP A 66 -2.98 -15.32 10.91
N SER A 67 -2.86 -15.69 12.18
CA SER A 67 -3.85 -16.57 12.83
C SER A 67 -5.26 -15.96 12.86
N TYR A 68 -5.36 -14.63 13.04
CA TYR A 68 -6.64 -13.92 12.97
C TYR A 68 -7.18 -13.86 11.53
N VAL A 69 -6.31 -13.62 10.56
CA VAL A 69 -6.65 -13.59 9.13
C VAL A 69 -7.18 -14.95 8.67
N GLN A 70 -6.46 -16.04 8.98
CA GLN A 70 -6.85 -17.40 8.62
C GLN A 70 -8.14 -17.84 9.32
N ALA A 71 -8.35 -17.44 10.58
CA ALA A 71 -9.61 -17.72 11.28
C ALA A 71 -10.80 -16.95 10.69
N ALA A 72 -10.58 -15.72 10.19
CA ALA A 72 -11.63 -14.88 9.62
C ALA A 72 -11.95 -15.22 8.15
N ALA A 73 -10.96 -15.66 7.37
CA ALA A 73 -11.07 -15.85 5.92
C ALA A 73 -12.24 -16.74 5.47
N PRO A 74 -12.60 -17.86 6.13
CA PRO A 74 -13.75 -18.65 5.70
C PRO A 74 -15.09 -17.89 5.79
N SER A 75 -15.17 -16.89 6.67
CA SER A 75 -16.41 -16.15 6.95
C SER A 75 -16.80 -15.19 5.83
N ILE A 76 -15.85 -14.71 5.03
CA ILE A 76 -16.12 -13.73 3.96
C ILE A 76 -16.75 -14.34 2.71
N ALA A 77 -16.81 -15.68 2.61
CA ALA A 77 -17.42 -16.39 1.48
C ALA A 77 -18.94 -16.20 1.38
N ASN A 78 -19.57 -15.80 2.48
CA ASN A 78 -21.01 -15.56 2.57
C ASN A 78 -21.26 -14.14 3.09
N PRO A 79 -22.47 -13.58 2.89
CA PRO A 79 -22.87 -12.35 3.56
C PRO A 79 -22.66 -12.49 5.07
N LEU A 80 -22.05 -11.47 5.68
CA LEU A 80 -21.75 -11.49 7.11
C LEU A 80 -23.04 -11.44 7.95
N ASP A 81 -22.99 -12.10 9.10
CA ASP A 81 -24.05 -12.12 10.11
C ASP A 81 -23.52 -11.69 11.48
N ASP A 82 -24.39 -11.64 12.49
CA ASP A 82 -24.03 -11.21 13.85
C ASP A 82 -22.91 -12.06 14.49
N THR A 83 -22.71 -13.29 14.02
CA THR A 83 -21.70 -14.22 14.57
C THR A 83 -20.34 -14.08 13.89
N THR A 84 -20.32 -13.70 12.61
CA THR A 84 -19.12 -13.64 11.77
C THR A 84 -18.57 -12.21 11.61
N THR A 85 -19.44 -11.20 11.67
CA THR A 85 -19.08 -9.79 11.50
C THR A 85 -17.98 -9.35 12.47
N GLY A 86 -18.05 -9.77 13.74
CA GLY A 86 -17.05 -9.40 14.74
C GLY A 86 -15.65 -9.93 14.40
N THR A 87 -15.56 -11.18 13.94
CA THR A 87 -14.29 -11.83 13.57
C THR A 87 -13.66 -11.17 12.35
N VAL A 88 -14.47 -10.92 11.31
CA VAL A 88 -14.01 -10.24 10.08
C VAL A 88 -13.60 -8.79 10.36
N THR A 89 -14.38 -8.07 11.17
CA THR A 89 -14.03 -6.70 11.61
C THR A 89 -12.70 -6.68 12.37
N SER A 90 -12.51 -7.63 13.29
CA SER A 90 -11.25 -7.74 14.06
C SER A 90 -10.04 -7.96 13.14
N ALA A 91 -10.14 -8.85 12.15
CA ALA A 91 -9.07 -9.09 11.19
C ALA A 91 -8.75 -7.82 10.39
N SER A 92 -9.77 -7.19 9.78
CA SER A 92 -9.59 -5.95 9.00
C SER A 92 -8.99 -4.80 9.83
N GLN A 93 -9.47 -4.60 11.06
CA GLN A 93 -8.96 -3.52 11.92
C GLN A 93 -7.50 -3.74 12.34
N ARG A 94 -7.12 -4.98 12.64
CA ARG A 94 -5.74 -5.28 13.04
C ARG A 94 -4.77 -5.13 11.86
N LEU A 95 -5.19 -5.54 10.65
CA LEU A 95 -4.46 -5.24 9.41
C LEU A 95 -4.34 -3.71 9.20
N GLY A 96 -5.45 -2.98 9.35
CA GLY A 96 -5.45 -1.52 9.24
C GLY A 96 -4.54 -0.81 10.25
N ALA A 97 -4.36 -1.37 11.45
CA ALA A 97 -3.51 -0.81 12.49
C ALA A 97 -2.00 -0.96 12.21
N ILE A 98 -1.59 -1.99 11.47
CA ILE A 98 -0.19 -2.22 11.11
C ILE A 98 0.24 -1.46 9.84
N LEU A 99 -0.68 -1.23 8.89
CA LEU A 99 -0.39 -0.51 7.64
C LEU A 99 0.40 0.81 7.79
N PRO A 100 0.06 1.74 8.71
CA PRO A 100 0.83 2.99 8.85
C PRO A 100 2.20 2.80 9.51
N LEU A 101 2.54 1.59 9.96
CA LEU A 101 3.77 1.29 10.69
C LEU A 101 4.80 0.57 9.82
N VAL A 102 4.42 0.08 8.64
CA VAL A 102 5.29 -0.69 7.76
C VAL A 102 5.80 0.16 6.60
N ASP A 103 6.81 -0.34 5.89
CA ASP A 103 7.28 0.23 4.63
C ASP A 103 6.25 0.05 3.51
N ASP A 104 6.33 0.91 2.49
CA ASP A 104 5.36 0.91 1.37
C ASP A 104 5.29 -0.44 0.67
N GLU A 105 6.40 -1.17 0.59
CA GLU A 105 6.45 -2.50 -0.02
C GLU A 105 5.62 -3.52 0.78
N SER A 106 5.78 -3.58 2.10
CA SER A 106 4.95 -4.44 2.95
C SER A 106 3.49 -3.97 2.98
N ALA A 107 3.24 -2.66 2.93
CA ALA A 107 1.89 -2.10 2.95
C ALA A 107 1.05 -2.65 1.79
N VAL A 108 1.61 -2.75 0.58
CA VAL A 108 0.92 -3.30 -0.59
C VAL A 108 0.42 -4.73 -0.35
N TYR A 109 1.25 -5.60 0.22
CA TYR A 109 0.84 -6.97 0.52
C TYR A 109 -0.24 -7.02 1.61
N LEU A 110 -0.07 -6.23 2.68
CA LEU A 110 -1.04 -6.18 3.78
C LEU A 110 -2.39 -5.59 3.33
N GLU A 111 -2.40 -4.62 2.42
CA GLU A 111 -3.61 -4.08 1.80
C GLU A 111 -4.31 -5.14 0.94
N ALA A 112 -3.55 -5.93 0.17
CA ALA A 112 -4.10 -7.03 -0.62
C ALA A 112 -4.77 -8.10 0.27
N ILE A 113 -4.17 -8.42 1.42
CA ILE A 113 -4.76 -9.33 2.42
C ILE A 113 -6.02 -8.71 3.05
N LYS A 114 -6.02 -7.39 3.29
CA LYS A 114 -7.13 -6.66 3.93
C LYS A 114 -8.35 -6.51 3.02
N ALA A 115 -8.14 -6.29 1.73
CA ALA A 115 -9.20 -5.91 0.79
C ALA A 115 -10.41 -6.86 0.76
N PRO A 116 -10.26 -8.20 0.75
CA PRO A 116 -11.42 -9.10 0.79
C PRO A 116 -12.25 -9.00 2.08
N PHE A 117 -11.63 -8.65 3.21
CA PHE A 117 -12.36 -8.42 4.46
C PHE A 117 -13.14 -7.11 4.44
N ASP A 118 -12.57 -6.04 3.88
CA ASP A 118 -13.26 -4.75 3.73
C ASP A 118 -14.46 -4.89 2.80
N GLN A 119 -14.27 -5.57 1.66
CA GLN A 119 -15.33 -5.91 0.73
C GLN A 119 -16.48 -6.66 1.42
N ALA A 120 -16.15 -7.58 2.34
CA ALA A 120 -17.13 -8.30 3.13
C ALA A 120 -17.91 -7.40 4.10
N LEU A 121 -17.21 -6.48 4.77
CA LEU A 121 -17.80 -5.52 5.71
C LEU A 121 -18.66 -4.46 5.03
N GLU A 122 -18.38 -4.15 3.77
CA GLU A 122 -19.19 -3.25 2.93
C GLU A 122 -20.48 -3.92 2.42
N GLY A 123 -20.73 -5.18 2.79
CA GLY A 123 -21.97 -5.90 2.52
C GLY A 123 -21.95 -6.71 1.23
N THR A 124 -20.79 -6.91 0.62
CA THR A 124 -20.62 -7.88 -0.47
C THR A 124 -19.93 -9.14 0.05
N THR A 125 -19.80 -10.18 -0.76
CA THR A 125 -19.00 -11.36 -0.38
C THR A 125 -17.56 -11.17 -0.83
N GLY A 126 -16.60 -11.54 0.02
CA GLY A 126 -15.20 -11.62 -0.36
C GLY A 126 -14.83 -13.02 -0.86
N ASP A 127 -13.60 -13.17 -1.36
CA ASP A 127 -13.05 -14.46 -1.79
C ASP A 127 -11.98 -14.95 -0.79
N PRO A 128 -12.24 -16.02 -0.02
CA PRO A 128 -11.24 -16.61 0.88
C PRO A 128 -9.97 -17.06 0.15
N ALA A 129 -10.08 -17.52 -1.11
CA ALA A 129 -8.91 -17.94 -1.88
C ALA A 129 -8.00 -16.76 -2.24
N ALA A 130 -8.58 -15.56 -2.43
CA ALA A 130 -7.82 -14.35 -2.63
C ALA A 130 -7.05 -13.94 -1.37
N VAL A 131 -7.62 -14.15 -0.17
CA VAL A 131 -6.91 -13.95 1.09
C VAL A 131 -5.72 -14.91 1.17
N THR A 132 -5.93 -16.22 0.95
CA THR A 132 -4.85 -17.21 0.99
C THR A 132 -3.74 -16.87 0.00
N ALA A 133 -4.09 -16.54 -1.25
CA ALA A 133 -3.11 -16.18 -2.27
C ALA A 133 -2.28 -14.93 -1.89
N ALA A 134 -2.93 -13.91 -1.31
CA ALA A 134 -2.22 -12.71 -0.86
C ALA A 134 -1.31 -12.99 0.35
N VAL A 135 -1.70 -13.89 1.25
CA VAL A 135 -0.86 -14.33 2.37
C VAL A 135 0.36 -15.11 1.87
N ASP A 136 0.17 -16.02 0.91
CA ASP A 136 1.26 -16.79 0.29
C ASP A 136 2.26 -15.85 -0.40
N GLU A 137 1.76 -14.87 -1.16
CA GLU A 137 2.61 -13.87 -1.83
C GLU A 137 3.39 -13.02 -0.82
N TYR A 138 2.76 -12.65 0.29
CA TYR A 138 3.47 -11.93 1.36
C TYR A 138 4.52 -12.82 2.05
N SER A 139 4.21 -14.10 2.26
CA SER A 139 5.17 -15.06 2.81
C SER A 139 6.40 -15.21 1.92
N ASP A 140 6.22 -15.33 0.59
CA ASP A 140 7.32 -15.42 -0.38
C ASP A 140 8.19 -14.15 -0.36
N ALA A 141 7.56 -12.97 -0.24
CA ALA A 141 8.27 -11.69 -0.10
C ALA A 141 9.07 -11.65 1.22
N CYS A 142 8.49 -12.14 2.32
CA CYS A 142 9.16 -12.24 3.61
C CYS A 142 10.39 -13.15 3.56
N GLU A 143 10.27 -14.34 2.93
CA GLU A 143 11.41 -15.25 2.74
C GLU A 143 12.53 -14.58 1.92
N THR A 144 12.16 -13.88 0.84
CA THR A 144 13.09 -13.14 -0.02
C THR A 144 13.80 -12.02 0.76
N ALA A 145 13.10 -11.36 1.67
CA ALA A 145 13.65 -10.34 2.57
C ALA A 145 14.51 -10.92 3.71
N GLY A 146 14.60 -12.26 3.84
CA GLY A 146 15.41 -12.94 4.84
C GLY A 146 14.69 -13.17 6.18
N TYR A 147 13.36 -13.04 6.22
CA TYR A 147 12.57 -13.52 7.35
C TYR A 147 12.54 -15.06 7.35
N ALA A 148 13.12 -15.65 8.39
CA ALA A 148 13.00 -17.08 8.68
C ALA A 148 12.05 -17.22 9.88
N GLY A 149 10.78 -17.48 9.58
CA GLY A 149 9.70 -17.66 10.57
C GLY A 149 10.02 -18.70 11.64
#